data_AF-A0A6N9BEN1-F1
#
_entry.id   AF-A0A6N9BEN1-F1
#
_cell.length_a   1.000
_cell.length_b   1.000
_cell.length_c   1.000
_cell.angle_alpha   90.00
_cell.angle_beta   90.00
_cell.angle_gamma   90.00
#
_symmetry.space_group_name_H-M   'P 1'
#
loop_
_entity.id
_entity.type
_entity.pdbx_description
1 polymer ?
#
loop_
_entity_poly.entity_id
_entity_poly.type
_entity_poly.pdbx_seq_one_letter_code
_entity_poly.pdbx_strand_id
1 'polypeptide(L)' 'MTTEAMRRSHEEKRAAIRSAVAEAEEGVFISQEAMDAWVASWDTDDELPPPEPDIRPASK' A
#
# COMPACT_ATOMS: atom_id res chain seq x y z
N MET A 1 -11.18 -28.56 -6.91
CA MET A 1 -10.00 -27.77 -7.31
C MET A 1 -8.91 -28.71 -7.80
N THR A 2 -8.31 -28.46 -8.95
CA THR A 2 -7.20 -29.28 -9.49
C THR A 2 -5.84 -28.78 -8.98
N THR A 3 -4.82 -29.64 -8.97
CA THR A 3 -3.45 -29.30 -8.56
C THR A 3 -2.87 -28.13 -9.36
N GLU A 4 -3.20 -28.05 -10.65
CA GLU A 4 -2.78 -26.95 -11.53
C GLU A 4 -3.40 -25.61 -11.14
N ALA A 5 -4.68 -25.61 -10.73
CA ALA A 5 -5.36 -24.40 -10.27
C ALA A 5 -4.72 -23.87 -8.97
N MET A 6 -4.36 -24.76 -8.03
CA MET A 6 -3.64 -24.37 -6.81
C MET A 6 -2.25 -23.82 -7.12
N ARG A 7 -1.51 -24.45 -8.03
CA ARG A 7 -0.18 -23.97 -8.46
C ARG A 7 -0.27 -22.57 -9.06
N ARG A 8 -1.24 -22.33 -9.94
CA ARG A 8 -1.47 -21.02 -10.56
C ARG A 8 -1.82 -19.95 -9.52
N SER A 9 -2.72 -20.24 -8.59
CA SER A 9 -3.06 -19.31 -7.50
C SER A 9 -1.84 -18.95 -6.65
N HIS A 10 -0.97 -19.92 -6.35
CA HIS A 10 0.28 -19.64 -5.63
C HIS A 10 1.26 -18.80 -6.44
N GLU A 11 1.33 -18.97 -7.76
CA GLU A 11 2.16 -18.16 -8.64
C GLU A 11 1.68 -16.71 -8.71
N GLU A 12 0.37 -16.50 -8.82
CA GLU A 12 -0.27 -15.18 -8.80
C GLU A 12 -0.02 -14.46 -7.46
N LYS A 13 -0.19 -15.16 -6.33
CA LYS A 13 0.14 -14.62 -4.99
C LYS A 13 1.61 -14.23 -4.87
N ARG A 14 2.53 -15.08 -5.35
CA ARG A 14 3.97 -14.76 -5.33
C ARG A 14 4.32 -13.56 -6.21
N ALA A 15 3.65 -13.42 -7.36
CA ALA A 15 3.85 -12.27 -8.23
C ALA A 15 3.34 -10.97 -7.56
N ALA A 16 2.16 -11.01 -6.94
CA ALA A 16 1.62 -9.87 -6.19
C ALA A 16 2.54 -9.44 -5.04
N ILE A 17 3.08 -10.39 -4.26
CA ILE A 17 4.05 -10.10 -3.19
C ILE A 17 5.31 -9.44 -3.75
N ARG A 18 5.87 -9.96 -4.86
CA ARG A 18 7.07 -9.35 -5.46
C ARG A 18 6.81 -7.92 -5.95
N SER A 19 5.64 -7.65 -6.53
CA SER A 19 5.25 -6.29 -6.93
C SER A 19 5.19 -5.36 -5.72
N ALA A 20 4.51 -5.78 -4.66
CA ALA A 20 4.39 -4.99 -3.43
C ALA A 20 5.74 -4.70 -2.76
N VAL A 21 6.69 -5.66 -2.81
CA VAL A 21 8.05 -5.44 -2.32
C VAL A 21 8.78 -4.41 -3.17
N ALA A 22 8.71 -4.52 -4.51
CA ALA A 22 9.37 -3.58 -5.41
C ALA A 22 8.83 -2.15 -5.25
N GLU A 23 7.51 -1.99 -5.09
CA GLU A 23 6.89 -0.69 -4.81
C GLU A 23 7.36 -0.12 -3.46
N ALA A 24 7.48 -0.94 -2.42
CA ALA A 24 8.00 -0.50 -1.12
C ALA A 24 9.49 -0.10 -1.19
N GLU A 25 10.29 -0.74 -2.04
CA GLU A 25 11.70 -0.39 -2.26
C GLU A 25 11.88 1.00 -2.91
N GLU A 26 10.84 1.55 -3.56
CA GLU A 26 10.87 2.95 -4.04
C GLU A 26 10.99 3.97 -2.88
N GLY A 27 10.70 3.55 -1.65
CA GLY A 27 10.87 4.36 -0.45
C GLY A 27 9.84 5.48 -0.30
N VAL A 28 8.73 5.39 -1.05
CA VAL A 28 7.65 6.39 -1.05
C VAL A 28 6.53 5.89 -0.15
N PHE A 29 6.32 6.56 0.98
CA PHE A 29 5.33 6.18 1.98
C PHE A 29 4.50 7.36 2.47
N ILE A 30 3.33 7.06 3.01
CA ILE A 30 2.49 7.99 3.77
C ILE A 30 2.81 7.78 5.25
N SER A 31 3.06 8.86 5.98
CA SER A 31 3.31 8.83 7.42
C SER A 31 2.09 8.34 8.19
N GLN A 32 2.34 7.74 9.35
CA GLN A 32 1.26 7.29 10.23
C GLN A 32 0.38 8.47 10.67
N GLU A 33 0.96 9.62 10.94
CA GLU A 33 0.23 10.83 11.35
C GLU A 33 -0.77 11.28 10.27
N ALA A 34 -0.35 11.31 9.00
CA ALA A 34 -1.24 11.65 7.89
C ALA A 34 -2.37 10.63 7.70
N MET A 35 -2.07 9.33 7.88
CA MET A 35 -3.10 8.28 7.86
C MET A 35 -4.08 8.39 9.03
N ASP A 36 -3.58 8.62 10.24
CA ASP A 36 -4.41 8.74 11.45
C ASP A 36 -5.32 9.97 11.36
N ALA A 37 -4.81 11.09 10.86
CA ALA A 37 -5.60 12.30 10.64
C ALA A 37 -6.72 12.08 9.61
N TRP A 38 -6.42 11.39 8.50
CA TRP A 38 -7.42 11.05 7.49
C TRP A 38 -8.51 10.13 8.05
N VAL A 39 -8.14 9.04 8.73
CA VAL A 39 -9.10 8.10 9.33
C VAL A 39 -9.95 8.79 10.41
N ALA A 40 -9.37 9.68 11.22
CA ALA A 40 -10.10 10.41 12.24
C ALA A 40 -11.11 11.42 11.67
N SER A 41 -10.93 11.84 10.41
CA SER A 41 -11.83 12.79 9.74
C SER A 41 -13.06 12.13 9.10
N TRP A 42 -13.08 10.81 8.97
CA TRP A 42 -14.22 10.09 8.38
C TRP A 42 -15.51 10.30 9.17
N ASP A 43 -16.65 10.37 8.46
CA ASP A 43 -17.98 10.62 9.03
C ASP A 43 -18.08 11.95 9.81
N THR A 44 -17.21 12.91 9.52
CA THR A 44 -17.29 14.29 10.05
C THR A 44 -17.63 15.28 8.94
N ASP A 45 -18.11 16.47 9.31
CA ASP A 45 -18.37 17.56 8.36
C ASP A 45 -17.07 18.07 7.67
N ASP A 46 -15.91 17.79 8.26
CA ASP A 46 -14.57 18.19 7.80
C ASP A 46 -13.74 16.97 7.34
N GLU A 47 -14.36 16.00 6.66
CA GLU A 47 -13.67 14.83 6.12
C GLU A 47 -12.53 15.22 5.17
N LEU A 48 -11.32 14.73 5.47
CA LEU A 48 -10.11 15.02 4.72
C LEU A 48 -10.00 14.11 3.49
N PRO A 49 -9.39 14.57 2.39
CA PRO A 49 -9.07 13.69 1.27
C PRO A 49 -8.01 12.65 1.67
N PRO A 50 -7.92 11.52 0.93
CA PRO A 50 -6.84 10.56 1.12
C PRO A 50 -5.46 11.23 1.08
N PRO A 51 -4.57 10.92 2.02
CA PRO A 51 -3.28 11.58 2.12
C PRO A 51 -2.32 11.17 0.99
N GLU A 52 -1.46 12.10 0.57
CA GLU A 52 -0.39 11.84 -0.37
C GLU A 52 0.89 11.35 0.34
N PRO A 53 1.80 10.64 -0.36
CA PRO A 53 3.08 10.25 0.22
C PRO A 53 3.96 11.44 0.58
N ASP A 54 4.30 11.54 1.86
CA ASP A 54 5.11 12.58 2.50
C ASP A 54 6.49 12.09 2.93
N ILE A 55 6.71 10.76 2.96
CA ILE A 55 8.04 10.14 3.15
C ILE A 55 8.60 9.76 1.79
N ARG A 56 9.81 10.26 1.48
CA ARG A 56 10.52 9.99 0.22
C ARG A 56 11.99 9.66 0.49
N PRO A 57 12.64 8.83 -0.35
CA PRO A 57 14.06 8.58 -0.21
C PRO A 57 14.85 9.87 -0.41
N ALA A 58 15.94 10.03 0.34
CA ALA A 58 16.87 11.13 0.10
C ALA A 58 17.41 11.04 -1.33
N SER A 59 17.32 12.14 -2.08
CA SER A 59 17.99 12.23 -3.38
C SER A 59 19.50 12.07 -3.15
N LYS A 60 20.09 11.05 -3.78
CA LYS A 60 21.55 10.87 -3.82
C LYS A 60 22.20 11.93 -4.69
#